data_AF-A0A6P8LFV4-F1
#
_entry.id   AF-A0A6P8LFV4-F1
#
_cell.length_a   1.000
_cell.length_b   1.000
_cell.length_c   1.000
_cell.angle_alpha   90.00
_cell.angle_beta   90.00
_cell.angle_gamma   90.00
#
_symmetry.space_group_name_H-M   'P 1'
#
loop_
_entity.id
_entity.type
_entity.pdbx_description
1 polymer ?
#
loop_
_entity_poly.entity_id
_entity_poly.type
_entity_poly.pdbx_seq_one_letter_code
_entity_poly.pdbx_strand_id
1 'polypeptide(L)'
;MPNLMRSISPQCIELQFSVICEQLKVTLHSFEMKLLYMVLLIGTLSAICLGQKEPICRSDPSVVGNCGHKIKGYTYEGRKNSCKKFRAKACKVTGNFFRCRDACNAKCKDNGKPAQSGVFEFFNRTVSQFLQMILSLMSWAGF
;
A
#
# COMPACT_ATOMS: atom_id res chain seq x y z
N MET A 1 47.41 -21.43 51.87
CA MET A 1 46.90 -20.69 50.69
C MET A 1 45.41 -21.00 50.55
N PRO A 2 44.55 -19.98 50.36
CA PRO A 2 43.14 -20.05 50.75
C PRO A 2 42.26 -20.57 49.60
N ASN A 3 41.40 -21.54 49.92
CA ASN A 3 40.26 -21.92 49.07
C ASN A 3 39.07 -21.03 49.44
N LEU A 4 38.89 -19.95 48.67
CA LEU A 4 37.75 -19.03 48.81
C LEU A 4 36.66 -19.42 47.80
N MET A 5 35.96 -20.52 48.03
CA MET A 5 34.70 -20.82 47.33
C MET A 5 33.61 -19.93 47.95
N ARG A 6 33.44 -18.73 47.40
CA ARG A 6 32.33 -17.84 47.72
C ARG A 6 31.04 -18.51 47.25
N SER A 7 30.19 -18.84 48.23
CA SER A 7 28.76 -19.06 48.07
C SER A 7 28.15 -17.92 47.23
N ILE A 8 27.61 -18.26 46.06
CA ILE A 8 26.80 -17.33 45.25
C ILE A 8 25.42 -17.30 45.90
N SER A 9 25.05 -16.14 46.44
CA SER A 9 23.74 -15.92 47.06
C SER A 9 22.61 -16.10 46.04
N PRO A 10 21.52 -16.84 46.34
CA PRO A 10 20.37 -17.03 45.45
C PRO A 10 19.68 -15.71 45.06
N GLN A 11 19.94 -14.62 45.78
CA GLN A 11 19.42 -13.28 45.47
C GLN A 11 20.04 -12.65 44.20
N CYS A 12 21.25 -13.06 43.79
CA CYS A 12 21.87 -12.55 42.54
C CYS A 12 21.22 -13.11 41.26
N ILE A 13 20.62 -14.30 41.33
CA ILE A 13 20.04 -14.99 40.17
C ILE A 13 18.66 -14.38 39.82
N GLU A 14 17.85 -14.05 40.83
CA GLU A 14 16.57 -13.33 40.67
C GLU A 14 16.76 -11.91 40.10
N LEU A 15 17.78 -11.16 40.53
CA LEU A 15 18.10 -9.85 39.95
C LEU A 15 18.60 -9.94 38.49
N GLN A 16 19.41 -10.96 38.16
CA GLN A 16 19.84 -11.20 36.78
C GLN A 16 18.66 -11.51 35.86
N PHE A 17 17.69 -12.32 36.32
CA PHE A 17 16.48 -12.64 35.56
C PHE A 17 15.60 -11.40 35.34
N SER A 18 15.43 -10.55 36.36
CA SER A 18 14.66 -9.29 36.24
C SER A 18 15.30 -8.31 35.25
N VAL A 19 16.62 -8.13 35.28
CA VAL A 19 17.33 -7.24 34.33
C VAL A 19 17.27 -7.80 32.91
N ILE A 20 17.44 -9.12 32.72
CA ILE A 20 17.31 -9.76 31.41
C ILE A 20 15.87 -9.62 30.89
N CYS A 21 14.86 -9.76 31.74
CA CYS A 21 13.46 -9.60 31.37
C CYS A 21 13.11 -8.13 31.02
N GLU A 22 13.65 -7.15 31.75
CA GLU A 22 13.52 -5.72 31.45
C GLU A 22 14.17 -5.37 30.10
N GLN A 23 15.40 -5.87 29.90
CA GLN A 23 16.15 -5.65 28.66
C GLN A 23 15.53 -6.37 27.47
N LEU A 24 14.95 -7.56 27.69
CA LEU A 24 14.17 -8.27 26.69
C LEU A 24 12.90 -7.49 26.35
N LYS A 25 12.21 -6.90 27.34
CA LYS A 25 11.01 -6.06 27.13
C LYS A 25 11.33 -4.77 26.38
N VAL A 26 12.44 -4.10 26.70
CA VAL A 26 12.93 -2.90 25.97
C VAL A 26 13.37 -3.27 24.55
N THR A 27 14.03 -4.41 24.36
CA THR A 27 14.45 -4.89 23.04
C THR A 27 13.26 -5.35 22.19
N LEU A 28 12.27 -6.02 22.80
CA LEU A 28 11.00 -6.41 22.18
C LEU A 28 10.18 -5.18 21.80
N HIS A 29 10.06 -4.19 22.68
CA HIS A 29 9.39 -2.92 22.40
C HIS A 29 10.12 -2.11 21.31
N SER A 30 11.47 -2.10 21.32
CA SER A 30 12.29 -1.50 20.25
C SER A 30 12.11 -2.22 18.90
N PHE A 31 11.90 -3.54 18.93
CA PHE A 31 11.60 -4.35 17.75
C PHE A 31 10.18 -4.08 17.21
N GLU A 32 9.18 -4.01 18.08
CA GLU A 32 7.80 -3.65 17.70
C GLU A 32 7.73 -2.23 17.12
N MET A 33 8.42 -1.26 17.71
CA MET A 33 8.44 0.12 17.19
C MET A 33 9.09 0.22 15.80
N LYS A 34 10.11 -0.61 15.51
CA LYS A 34 10.70 -0.72 14.16
C LYS A 34 9.77 -1.44 13.19
N LEU A 35 9.10 -2.50 13.63
CA LEU A 35 8.14 -3.25 12.81
C LEU A 35 6.96 -2.36 12.42
N LEU A 36 6.39 -1.62 13.37
CA LEU A 36 5.32 -0.65 13.14
C LEU A 36 5.76 0.44 12.16
N TYR A 37 6.96 0.99 12.33
CA TYR A 37 7.51 1.98 11.41
C TYR A 37 7.67 1.44 9.98
N MET A 38 8.14 0.20 9.82
CA MET A 38 8.26 -0.45 8.51
C MET A 38 6.89 -0.73 7.86
N VAL A 39 5.91 -1.19 8.64
CA VAL A 39 4.53 -1.41 8.14
C VAL A 39 3.90 -0.09 7.71
N LEU A 40 4.09 1.00 8.48
CA LEU A 40 3.61 2.33 8.11
C LEU A 40 4.32 2.87 6.86
N LEU A 41 5.64 2.68 6.72
CA LEU A 41 6.38 3.05 5.52
C LEU A 41 5.91 2.28 4.28
N ILE A 42 5.75 0.96 4.38
CA ILE A 42 5.26 0.13 3.28
C ILE A 42 3.80 0.47 2.94
N GLY A 43 2.97 0.72 3.95
CA GLY A 43 1.58 1.15 3.78
C GLY A 43 1.45 2.49 3.04
N THR A 44 2.27 3.47 3.41
CA THR A 44 2.30 4.77 2.72
C THR A 44 2.85 4.67 1.30
N LEU A 45 3.93 3.92 1.08
CA LEU A 45 4.50 3.70 -0.26
C LEU A 45 3.53 2.96 -1.20
N SER A 46 2.85 1.93 -0.70
CA SER A 46 1.85 1.17 -1.49
C SER A 46 0.63 2.03 -1.83
N ALA A 47 0.16 2.88 -0.91
CA ALA A 47 -0.92 3.83 -1.19
C ALA A 47 -0.55 4.83 -2.31
N ILE A 48 0.71 5.30 -2.34
CA ILE A 48 1.22 6.20 -3.37
C ILE A 48 1.28 5.50 -4.74
N CYS A 49 1.76 4.24 -4.79
CA CYS A 49 1.84 3.47 -6.03
C CYS A 49 0.47 3.13 -6.61
N LEU A 50 -0.51 2.79 -5.78
CA LEU A 50 -1.85 2.37 -6.22
C LEU A 50 -2.75 3.54 -6.63
N GLY A 51 -2.44 4.78 -6.22
CA GLY A 51 -3.18 5.98 -6.60
C GLY A 51 -2.87 6.54 -8.00
N GLN A 52 -1.98 5.88 -8.74
CA GLN A 52 -1.58 6.29 -10.09
C GLN A 52 -2.59 5.81 -11.13
N LYS A 53 -3.63 6.62 -11.39
CA LYS A 53 -4.50 6.46 -12.55
C LYS A 53 -3.68 6.54 -13.85
N GLU A 54 -4.08 5.79 -14.88
CA GLU A 54 -3.39 5.81 -16.18
C GLU A 54 -3.07 7.25 -16.64
N PRO A 55 -1.82 7.54 -17.05
CA PRO A 55 -1.38 8.90 -17.36
C PRO A 55 -2.20 9.52 -18.51
N ILE A 56 -2.68 8.68 -19.44
CA ILE A 56 -3.56 9.08 -20.55
C ILE A 56 -4.84 9.79 -20.07
N CYS A 57 -5.37 9.42 -18.90
CA CYS A 57 -6.61 9.99 -18.37
C CYS A 57 -6.39 11.33 -17.65
N ARG A 58 -5.14 11.71 -17.38
CA ARG A 58 -4.79 12.99 -16.71
C ARG A 58 -4.29 14.05 -17.69
N SER A 59 -3.84 13.65 -18.87
CA SER A 59 -3.32 14.56 -19.90
C SER A 59 -4.44 15.20 -20.74
N ASP A 60 -4.14 16.35 -21.34
CA ASP A 60 -4.99 16.94 -22.37
C ASP A 60 -4.83 16.23 -23.74
N PRO A 61 -5.85 16.25 -24.61
CA PRO A 61 -5.73 15.70 -25.95
C PRO A 61 -4.71 16.49 -26.79
N SER A 62 -3.73 15.80 -27.33
CA SER A 62 -2.73 16.40 -28.22
C SER A 62 -3.25 16.38 -29.66
N VAL A 63 -3.33 17.56 -30.27
CA VAL A 63 -3.85 17.75 -31.62
C VAL A 63 -2.67 18.06 -32.55
N VAL A 64 -2.45 17.21 -33.53
CA VAL A 64 -1.31 17.29 -34.46
C VAL A 64 -1.79 17.72 -35.84
N GLY A 65 -1.26 18.87 -36.30
CA GLY A 65 -1.46 19.42 -37.64
C GLY A 65 -2.87 19.98 -37.88
N ASN A 66 -2.98 20.97 -38.77
CA ASN A 66 -4.23 21.69 -39.04
C ASN A 66 -4.77 21.42 -40.47
N CYS A 67 -4.77 20.17 -40.92
CA CYS A 67 -5.20 19.79 -42.29
C CYS A 67 -6.72 19.76 -42.51
N GLY A 68 -7.51 20.43 -41.68
CA GLY A 68 -8.96 20.61 -41.91
C GLY A 68 -9.85 19.36 -41.71
N HIS A 69 -9.28 18.17 -41.48
CA HIS A 69 -10.05 16.95 -41.28
C HIS A 69 -10.82 17.00 -39.95
N LYS A 70 -12.15 16.77 -40.00
CA LYS A 70 -13.02 16.82 -38.81
C LYS A 70 -12.90 15.50 -38.02
N ILE A 71 -12.09 15.51 -36.97
CA ILE A 71 -11.97 14.37 -36.06
C ILE A 71 -12.98 14.52 -34.92
N LYS A 72 -13.77 13.46 -34.68
CA LYS A 72 -14.79 13.39 -33.62
C LYS A 72 -14.48 12.19 -32.72
N GLY A 73 -14.66 12.38 -31.42
CA GLY A 73 -14.48 11.32 -30.43
C GLY A 73 -14.82 11.79 -29.03
N TYR A 74 -14.12 11.23 -28.04
CA TYR A 74 -14.33 11.47 -26.63
C TYR A 74 -13.01 11.73 -25.92
N THR A 75 -13.01 12.67 -24.98
CA THR A 75 -11.88 12.97 -24.09
C THR A 75 -12.36 12.81 -22.65
N TYR A 76 -11.50 12.31 -21.77
CA TYR A 76 -11.84 12.12 -20.37
C TYR A 76 -11.52 13.39 -19.57
N GLU A 77 -12.49 13.91 -18.82
CA GLU A 77 -12.25 15.03 -17.91
C GLU A 77 -12.21 14.53 -16.47
N GLY A 78 -11.00 14.51 -15.89
CA GLY A 78 -10.77 14.07 -14.51
C GLY A 78 -11.56 14.88 -13.48
N ARG A 79 -11.75 16.19 -13.70
CA ARG A 79 -12.50 17.08 -12.79
C ARG A 79 -13.98 16.70 -12.64
N LYS A 80 -14.58 16.12 -13.69
CA LYS A 80 -16.00 15.72 -13.69
C LYS A 80 -16.19 14.21 -13.71
N ASN A 81 -15.10 13.44 -13.57
CA ASN A 81 -15.08 11.98 -13.69
C ASN A 81 -15.94 11.46 -14.88
N SER A 82 -15.83 12.13 -16.05
CA SER A 82 -16.72 11.85 -17.18
C SER A 82 -16.06 12.05 -18.54
N CYS A 83 -16.48 11.23 -19.51
CA CYS A 83 -16.07 11.32 -20.90
C CYS A 83 -16.94 12.34 -21.67
N LYS A 84 -16.31 13.41 -22.16
CA LYS A 84 -16.93 14.47 -22.95
C LYS A 84 -16.71 14.27 -24.44
N LYS A 85 -17.60 14.81 -25.27
CA LYS A 85 -17.46 14.79 -26.72
C LYS A 85 -16.38 15.79 -27.14
N PHE A 86 -15.43 15.35 -27.94
CA PHE A 86 -14.37 16.19 -28.51
C PHE A 86 -14.50 16.27 -30.03
N ARG A 87 -14.32 17.47 -30.56
CA ARG A 87 -14.32 17.75 -31.99
C ARG A 87 -13.21 18.74 -32.30
N ALA A 88 -12.31 18.37 -33.20
CA ALA A 88 -11.24 19.23 -33.67
C ALA A 88 -11.06 19.07 -35.18
N LYS A 89 -10.53 20.11 -35.82
CA LYS A 89 -10.03 20.03 -37.19
C LYS A 89 -8.53 19.75 -37.11
N ALA A 90 -8.11 18.53 -37.41
CA ALA A 90 -6.71 18.14 -37.27
C ALA A 90 -6.35 16.92 -38.10
N CYS A 91 -5.05 16.63 -38.24
CA CYS A 91 -4.61 15.44 -38.95
C CYS A 91 -4.61 14.20 -38.07
N LYS A 92 -4.17 14.38 -36.83
CA LYS A 92 -4.07 13.29 -35.87
C LYS A 92 -4.33 13.83 -34.48
N VAL A 93 -5.01 13.03 -33.65
CA VAL A 93 -5.23 13.34 -32.23
C VAL A 93 -4.66 12.17 -31.42
N THR A 94 -3.83 12.48 -30.43
CA THR A 94 -3.17 11.50 -29.55
C THR A 94 -3.38 11.86 -28.07
N GLY A 95 -2.99 10.95 -27.17
CA GLY A 95 -3.15 11.14 -25.73
C GLY A 95 -4.57 10.80 -25.26
N ASN A 96 -5.21 11.73 -24.56
CA ASN A 96 -6.53 11.58 -23.97
C ASN A 96 -7.67 11.67 -25.00
N PHE A 97 -7.63 10.83 -26.03
CA PHE A 97 -8.63 10.80 -27.09
C PHE A 97 -9.06 9.36 -27.40
N PHE A 98 -10.36 9.12 -27.35
CA PHE A 98 -10.99 7.83 -27.58
C PHE A 98 -12.04 7.96 -28.68
N ARG A 99 -12.10 6.98 -29.59
CA ARG A 99 -13.15 6.96 -30.63
C ARG A 99 -14.53 6.65 -30.07
N CYS A 100 -14.59 5.79 -29.03
CA CYS A 100 -15.83 5.33 -28.42
C CYS A 100 -15.96 5.83 -26.98
N ARG A 101 -17.20 6.13 -26.57
CA ARG A 101 -17.50 6.55 -25.19
C ARG A 101 -17.23 5.42 -24.20
N ASP A 102 -17.56 4.19 -24.57
CA ASP A 102 -17.39 3.01 -23.71
C ASP A 102 -15.92 2.71 -23.47
N ALA A 103 -15.08 2.85 -24.50
CA ALA A 103 -13.63 2.72 -24.36
C ALA A 103 -13.05 3.78 -23.40
N CYS A 104 -13.53 5.02 -23.49
CA CYS A 104 -13.13 6.09 -22.57
C CYS A 104 -13.58 5.78 -21.12
N ASN A 105 -14.82 5.34 -20.93
CA ASN A 105 -15.34 5.02 -19.60
C ASN A 105 -14.64 3.80 -18.99
N ALA A 106 -14.43 2.73 -19.77
CA ALA A 106 -13.79 1.52 -19.30
C ALA A 106 -12.35 1.76 -18.83
N LYS A 107 -11.65 2.69 -19.49
CA LYS A 107 -10.24 2.97 -19.23
C LYS A 107 -10.02 4.07 -18.18
N CYS A 108 -10.86 5.10 -18.20
CA CYS A 108 -10.65 6.28 -17.38
C CYS A 108 -11.73 6.55 -16.34
N LYS A 109 -12.90 5.93 -16.37
CA LYS A 109 -13.93 6.23 -15.35
C LYS A 109 -13.67 5.41 -14.10
N ASP A 110 -13.54 6.08 -12.97
CA ASP A 110 -13.48 5.38 -11.69
C ASP A 110 -14.90 4.92 -11.38
N ASN A 111 -15.17 3.62 -11.54
CA ASN A 111 -16.50 3.05 -11.35
C ASN A 111 -16.93 2.99 -9.87
N GLY A 112 -16.35 3.81 -8.99
CA GLY A 112 -16.56 3.72 -7.54
C GLY A 112 -16.17 2.37 -6.96
N LYS A 113 -15.58 1.48 -7.77
CA LYS A 113 -14.90 0.31 -7.25
C LYS A 113 -13.76 0.88 -6.45
N PRO A 114 -13.66 0.60 -5.13
CA PRO A 114 -12.41 0.84 -4.45
C PRO A 114 -11.33 0.21 -5.33
N ALA A 115 -10.12 0.76 -5.32
CA ALA A 115 -9.00 0.04 -5.87
C ALA A 115 -8.93 -1.30 -5.11
N GLN A 116 -9.68 -2.30 -5.56
CA GLN A 116 -9.61 -3.70 -5.20
C GLN A 116 -8.38 -4.18 -5.93
N SER A 117 -7.25 -3.58 -5.57
CA SER A 117 -5.98 -4.20 -5.75
C SER A 117 -6.06 -5.44 -4.88
N GLY A 118 -5.81 -6.60 -5.48
CA GLY A 118 -5.74 -7.88 -4.76
C GLY A 118 -4.79 -7.84 -3.54
N VAL A 119 -4.00 -6.76 -3.40
CA VAL A 119 -3.25 -6.38 -2.20
C VAL A 119 -4.11 -6.31 -0.95
N PHE A 120 -5.27 -5.63 -0.94
CA PHE A 120 -6.10 -5.54 0.28
C PHE A 120 -6.72 -6.89 0.67
N GLU A 121 -7.18 -7.65 -0.33
CA GLU A 121 -7.70 -9.01 -0.12
C GLU A 121 -6.61 -9.97 0.37
N PHE A 122 -5.40 -9.86 -0.19
CA PHE A 122 -4.23 -10.60 0.22
C PHE A 122 -3.81 -10.26 1.66
N PHE A 123 -3.78 -8.97 2.03
CA PHE A 123 -3.48 -8.55 3.40
C PHE A 123 -4.51 -9.08 4.39
N ASN A 124 -5.82 -8.96 4.11
CA ASN A 124 -6.85 -9.49 5.00
C ASN A 124 -6.72 -11.00 5.20
N ARG A 125 -6.44 -11.75 4.13
CA ARG A 125 -6.23 -13.21 4.21
C ARG A 125 -4.97 -13.57 4.99
N THR A 126 -3.86 -12.87 4.73
CA THR A 126 -2.56 -13.12 5.36
C THR A 126 -2.59 -12.78 6.85
N VAL A 127 -3.16 -11.64 7.22
CA VAL A 127 -3.34 -11.23 8.62
C VAL A 127 -4.26 -12.20 9.35
N SER A 128 -5.36 -12.64 8.72
CA SER A 128 -6.26 -13.62 9.32
C SER A 128 -5.55 -14.95 9.60
N GLN A 129 -4.73 -15.45 8.66
CA GLN A 129 -3.97 -16.68 8.86
C GLN A 129 -2.90 -16.53 9.95
N PHE A 130 -2.22 -15.38 9.97
CA PHE A 130 -1.19 -15.08 10.97
C PHE A 130 -1.78 -14.95 12.38
N LEU A 131 -2.96 -14.33 12.51
CA LEU A 131 -3.67 -14.19 13.78
C LEU A 131 -4.07 -15.56 14.36
N GLN A 132 -4.53 -16.49 13.51
CA GLN A 132 -4.87 -17.86 13.93
C GLN A 132 -3.64 -18.63 14.43
N MET A 133 -2.50 -18.44 13.76
CA MET A 133 -1.23 -19.02 14.17
C MET A 133 -0.74 -18.45 15.51
N ILE A 134 -0.85 -17.13 15.70
CA ILE A 134 -0.50 -16.47 16.97
C ILE A 134 -1.41 -16.94 18.10
N LEU A 135 -2.73 -17.01 17.89
CA LEU A 135 -3.68 -17.46 18.92
C LEU A 135 -3.40 -18.89 19.37
N SER A 136 -3.02 -19.76 18.43
CA SER A 136 -2.63 -21.14 18.73
C SER A 136 -1.34 -21.20 19.56
N LEU A 137 -0.37 -20.33 19.25
CA LEU A 137 0.86 -20.20 20.04
C LEU A 137 0.62 -19.64 21.44
N MET A 138 -0.23 -18.61 21.58
CA MET A 138 -0.57 -18.03 22.89
C MET A 138 -1.31 -19.05 23.77
N SER A 139 -2.21 -19.84 23.18
CA SER A 139 -2.88 -20.95 23.87
C SER A 139 -1.91 -22.05 24.33
N TRP A 140 -0.90 -22.37 23.53
CA TRP A 140 0.16 -23.32 23.90
C TRP A 140 1.09 -22.79 25.00
N ALA A 141 1.32 -21.47 25.02
CA ALA A 141 2.15 -20.82 26.03
C ALA A 141 1.43 -20.62 27.39
N GLY A 142 0.13 -20.92 27.48
CA GLY A 142 -0.63 -20.88 28.73
C GLY A 142 -0.94 -19.47 29.25
N PHE A 143 -0.96 -18.46 28.37
CA PHE A 143 -1.47 -17.11 28.65
C PHE A 143 -3.00 -17.03 28.51
#